data_AF-A0A0W0SBA9-F1
#
_entry.id   AF-A0A0W0SBA9-F1
#
_cell.length_a   1.000
_cell.length_b   1.000
_cell.length_c   1.000
_cell.angle_alpha   90.00
_cell.angle_beta   90.00
_cell.angle_gamma   90.00
#
_symmetry.space_group_name_H-M   'P 1'
#
loop_
_entity.id
_entity.type
_entity.pdbx_description
1 polymer ?
#
loop_
_entity_poly.entity_id
_entity_poly.type
_entity_poly.pdbx_seq_one_letter_code
_entity_poly.pdbx_strand_id
1 'polypeptide(L)'
;MKVLNSAQNFDEIELINMLLLIFKDASSLSESMFYKKYASFEIPEQLFQFKFKSLHEGTVLHLVMQQFSEARDSSHRQNLIAFFEFLINNGADINIKESGQEFVEKTPLFYLVTSELIVNQWHWDQIFSKVNQAKVPIKNNTLNLLITQMLVNKYWPDLKKRDLIDRLILMGGEITRDHELICKNDQFFQENQSRWKCEVLARSHEQLKEKYELTIRRLEQQNNLLTEQLSQLSQKIDSLINSSEKIETNPEASKASLSFFL
;
A
#
# COMPACT_ATOMS: atom_id res chain seq x y z
N MET A 1 -4.03 18.11 -0.65
CA MET A 1 -3.85 18.07 0.81
C MET A 1 -2.37 17.94 1.15
N LYS A 2 -1.89 18.60 2.20
CA LYS A 2 -0.52 18.44 2.72
C LYS A 2 -0.62 17.84 4.13
N VAL A 3 0.09 16.74 4.36
CA VAL A 3 0.34 16.24 5.72
C VAL A 3 1.30 17.25 6.36
N LEU A 4 0.90 17.85 7.48
CA LEU A 4 1.81 18.67 8.25
C LEU A 4 2.69 17.74 9.08
N ASN A 5 3.98 17.68 8.73
CA ASN A 5 5.03 17.32 9.68
C ASN A 5 5.22 18.51 10.63
N SER A 6 4.17 18.89 11.37
CA SER A 6 4.23 20.08 12.23
C SER A 6 5.06 19.78 13.47
N ALA A 7 5.91 20.73 13.85
CA ALA A 7 6.52 20.81 15.17
C ALA A 7 5.50 21.10 16.30
N GLN A 8 4.22 21.30 15.97
CA GLN A 8 3.11 21.40 16.92
C GLN A 8 2.64 20.01 17.32
N ASN A 9 2.66 19.74 18.62
CA ASN A 9 2.01 18.58 19.22
C ASN A 9 0.56 18.94 19.53
N PHE A 10 -0.38 18.33 18.81
CA PHE A 10 -1.80 18.39 19.16
C PHE A 10 -2.10 17.46 20.34
N ASP A 11 -2.99 17.87 21.23
CA ASP A 11 -3.45 17.00 22.31
C ASP A 11 -4.57 16.04 21.86
N GLU A 12 -4.86 15.04 22.68
CA GLU A 12 -5.85 13.99 22.37
C GLU A 12 -7.25 14.55 22.11
N ILE A 13 -7.67 15.57 22.87
CA ILE A 13 -9.01 16.16 22.77
C ILE A 13 -9.12 16.98 21.48
N GLU A 14 -8.08 17.73 21.13
CA GLU A 14 -8.00 18.48 19.87
C GLU A 14 -8.13 17.54 18.66
N LEU A 15 -7.45 16.39 18.70
CA LEU A 15 -7.49 15.39 17.64
C LEU A 15 -8.84 14.69 17.54
N ILE A 16 -9.44 14.30 18.68
CA ILE A 16 -10.80 13.74 18.72
C ILE A 16 -11.79 14.75 18.12
N ASN A 17 -11.73 16.02 18.54
CA ASN A 17 -12.64 17.06 18.06
C ASN A 17 -12.46 17.32 16.55
N MET A 18 -11.22 17.31 16.04
CA MET A 18 -10.97 17.41 14.60
C MET A 18 -11.59 16.23 13.85
N LEU A 19 -11.43 15.00 14.33
CA LEU A 19 -12.00 13.80 13.69
C LEU A 19 -13.52 13.79 13.72
N LEU A 20 -14.13 14.17 14.85
CA LEU A 20 -15.59 14.29 14.98
C LEU A 20 -16.15 15.37 14.04
N LEU A 21 -15.43 16.48 13.86
CA LEU A 21 -15.80 17.53 12.91
C LEU A 21 -15.74 17.02 11.47
N ILE A 22 -14.62 16.39 11.08
CA ILE A 22 -14.45 15.78 9.75
C ILE A 22 -15.56 14.79 9.47
N PHE A 23 -15.89 13.93 10.43
CA PHE A 23 -16.98 12.99 10.29
C PHE A 23 -18.34 13.68 10.11
N LYS A 24 -18.63 14.69 10.94
CA LYS A 24 -19.88 15.46 10.84
C LYS A 24 -19.98 16.17 9.49
N ASP A 25 -18.87 16.61 8.93
CA ASP A 25 -18.85 17.21 7.61
C ASP A 25 -19.00 16.15 6.50
N ALA A 26 -18.38 14.97 6.64
CA ALA A 26 -18.55 13.85 5.72
C ALA A 26 -20.01 13.38 5.65
N SER A 27 -20.77 13.58 6.74
CA SER A 27 -22.16 13.16 6.85
C SER A 27 -23.19 14.17 6.36
N SER A 28 -22.86 15.44 6.43
CA SER A 28 -23.80 16.53 6.17
C SER A 28 -23.56 17.22 4.83
N LEU A 29 -22.36 17.07 4.26
CA LEU A 29 -22.01 17.65 2.97
C LEU A 29 -22.16 16.63 1.84
N SER A 30 -22.43 17.11 0.64
CA SER A 30 -22.27 16.28 -0.55
C SER A 30 -20.80 15.92 -0.74
N GLU A 31 -20.53 14.79 -1.41
CA GLU A 31 -19.16 14.32 -1.66
C GLU A 31 -18.25 15.42 -2.24
N SER A 32 -18.74 16.17 -3.24
CA SER A 32 -17.94 17.24 -3.85
C SER A 32 -17.68 18.41 -2.89
N MET A 33 -18.65 18.76 -2.04
CA MET A 33 -18.49 19.83 -1.04
C MET A 33 -17.55 19.41 0.08
N PHE A 34 -17.63 18.16 0.53
CA PHE A 34 -16.73 17.59 1.52
C PHE A 34 -15.28 17.63 1.01
N TYR A 35 -15.01 17.03 -0.15
CA TYR A 35 -13.66 17.04 -0.71
C TYR A 35 -13.15 18.45 -1.02
N LYS A 36 -14.02 19.37 -1.44
CA LYS A 36 -13.64 20.78 -1.65
C LYS A 36 -13.27 21.47 -0.33
N LYS A 37 -14.02 21.25 0.74
CA LYS A 37 -13.74 21.80 2.08
C LYS A 37 -12.39 21.30 2.61
N TYR A 38 -12.08 20.04 2.37
CA TYR A 38 -10.86 19.41 2.87
C TYR A 38 -9.67 19.39 1.88
N ALA A 39 -9.81 19.97 0.68
CA ALA A 39 -8.77 19.94 -0.35
C ALA A 39 -7.42 20.54 0.13
N SER A 40 -7.50 21.59 0.94
CA SER A 40 -6.38 22.32 1.55
C SER A 40 -6.29 22.13 3.06
N PHE A 41 -7.08 21.23 3.64
CA PHE A 41 -7.02 20.99 5.08
C PHE A 41 -5.68 20.34 5.41
N GLU A 42 -5.07 20.79 6.49
CA GLU A 42 -3.79 20.27 6.94
C GLU A 42 -4.07 19.33 8.11
N ILE A 43 -3.83 18.04 7.90
CA ILE A 43 -4.00 17.05 8.96
C ILE A 43 -2.66 16.86 9.66
N PRO A 44 -2.62 16.91 11.00
CA PRO A 44 -1.42 16.61 11.75
C PRO A 44 -0.93 15.21 11.41
N GLU A 45 0.35 15.03 11.11
CA GLU A 45 0.94 13.71 10.88
C GLU A 45 0.64 12.74 12.05
N GLN A 46 0.53 13.27 13.26
CA GLN A 46 0.18 12.53 14.47
C GLN A 46 -1.16 11.81 14.34
N LEU A 47 -2.12 12.44 13.65
CA LEU A 47 -3.43 11.88 13.33
C LEU A 47 -3.36 10.72 12.32
N PHE A 48 -2.26 10.54 11.59
CA PHE A 48 -2.03 9.41 10.64
C PHE A 48 -1.00 8.40 11.11
N GLN A 49 -0.02 8.82 11.92
CA GLN A 49 0.91 7.91 12.56
C GLN A 49 0.26 7.16 13.71
N PHE A 50 -0.90 7.64 14.21
CA PHE A 50 -1.76 6.99 15.22
C PHE A 50 -1.02 6.49 16.47
N LYS A 51 0.18 7.02 16.74
CA LYS A 51 1.00 6.73 17.92
C LYS A 51 0.63 7.71 19.03
N PHE A 52 -0.59 7.59 19.53
CA PHE A 52 -0.94 8.21 20.81
C PHE A 52 -1.03 7.11 21.85
N LYS A 53 -0.24 7.25 22.92
CA LYS A 53 -0.64 6.67 24.21
C LYS A 53 -1.74 7.58 24.74
N SER A 54 -2.99 7.30 24.36
CA SER A 54 -4.12 7.84 25.10
C SER A 54 -4.09 7.26 26.53
N LEU A 55 -4.63 8.00 27.50
CA LEU A 55 -4.90 7.47 28.84
C LEU A 55 -5.89 6.29 28.79
N HIS A 56 -6.66 6.20 27.70
CA HIS A 56 -7.41 5.01 27.29
C HIS A 56 -6.51 4.23 26.34
N GLU A 57 -6.23 2.97 26.60
CA GLU A 57 -5.11 2.28 25.96
C GLU A 57 -5.20 2.13 24.42
N GLY A 58 -6.32 2.50 23.79
CA GLY A 58 -6.55 2.52 22.34
C GLY A 58 -6.20 3.84 21.63
N THR A 59 -6.01 3.78 20.30
CA THR A 59 -5.73 5.00 19.50
C THR A 59 -7.01 5.81 19.28
N VAL A 60 -6.89 7.12 19.05
CA VAL A 60 -8.04 8.00 18.73
C VAL A 60 -8.86 7.45 17.55
N LEU A 61 -8.20 6.84 16.57
CA LEU A 61 -8.89 6.19 15.45
C LEU A 61 -9.79 5.04 15.90
N HIS A 62 -9.29 4.18 16.80
CA HIS A 62 -10.07 3.07 17.34
C HIS A 62 -11.30 3.57 18.11
N LEU A 63 -11.14 4.61 18.93
CA LEU A 63 -12.24 5.22 19.68
C LEU A 63 -13.32 5.77 18.73
N VAL A 64 -12.89 6.48 17.69
CA VAL A 64 -13.79 7.09 16.70
C VAL A 64 -14.49 6.02 15.85
N MET A 65 -13.74 5.03 15.33
CA MET A 65 -14.32 3.91 14.57
C MET A 65 -15.27 3.07 15.41
N GLN A 66 -14.96 2.85 16.69
CA GLN A 66 -15.83 2.16 17.62
C GLN A 66 -17.15 2.92 17.83
N GLN A 67 -17.08 4.20 18.21
CA GLN A 67 -18.27 5.04 18.41
C GLN A 67 -19.19 5.04 17.18
N PHE A 68 -18.60 5.07 15.98
CA PHE A 68 -19.37 5.03 14.74
C PHE A 68 -19.93 3.65 14.41
N SER A 69 -19.21 2.57 14.72
CA SER A 69 -19.71 1.21 14.52
C SER A 69 -20.92 0.89 15.42
N GLU A 70 -21.02 1.55 16.57
CA GLU A 70 -22.12 1.39 17.53
C GLU A 70 -23.36 2.27 17.20
N ALA A 71 -23.23 3.21 16.25
CA ALA A 71 -24.32 4.08 15.85
C ALA A 71 -25.41 3.29 15.08
N ARG A 72 -26.66 3.38 15.56
CA ARG A 72 -27.76 2.51 15.10
C ARG A 72 -28.54 3.05 13.88
N ASP A 73 -28.35 4.29 13.49
CA ASP A 73 -29.11 4.89 12.37
C ASP A 73 -28.42 4.73 11.01
N SER A 74 -29.19 4.93 9.94
CA SER A 74 -28.71 4.77 8.56
C SER A 74 -27.82 5.87 8.03
N SER A 75 -27.96 7.08 8.57
CA SER A 75 -27.14 8.23 8.17
C SER A 75 -25.71 8.05 8.67
N HIS A 76 -25.52 7.58 9.90
CA HIS A 76 -24.22 7.28 10.49
C HIS A 76 -23.42 6.21 9.72
N ARG A 77 -24.07 5.43 8.84
CA ARG A 77 -23.43 4.38 8.02
C ARG A 77 -22.67 4.90 6.80
N GLN A 78 -23.28 5.81 6.03
CA GLN A 78 -22.58 6.49 4.93
C GLN A 78 -21.41 7.30 5.49
N ASN A 79 -21.58 7.83 6.69
CA ASN A 79 -20.56 8.60 7.37
C ASN A 79 -19.35 7.73 7.73
N LEU A 80 -19.55 6.47 8.17
CA LEU A 80 -18.46 5.56 8.48
C LEU A 80 -17.67 5.15 7.23
N ILE A 81 -18.33 4.91 6.10
CA ILE A 81 -17.66 4.60 4.83
C ILE A 81 -16.90 5.84 4.31
N ALA A 82 -17.56 6.99 4.22
CA ALA A 82 -16.94 8.23 3.75
C ALA A 82 -15.77 8.67 4.64
N PHE A 83 -15.88 8.48 5.95
CA PHE A 83 -14.81 8.73 6.90
C PHE A 83 -13.64 7.76 6.73
N PHE A 84 -13.92 6.46 6.59
CA PHE A 84 -12.89 5.47 6.34
C PHE A 84 -12.16 5.72 5.00
N GLU A 85 -12.91 6.05 3.95
CA GLU A 85 -12.35 6.46 2.66
C GLU A 85 -11.47 7.69 2.80
N PHE A 86 -11.94 8.71 3.50
CA PHE A 86 -11.18 9.91 3.79
C PHE A 86 -9.86 9.59 4.50
N LEU A 87 -9.87 8.74 5.52
CA LEU A 87 -8.68 8.35 6.26
C LEU A 87 -7.67 7.61 5.37
N ILE A 88 -8.12 6.64 4.58
CA ILE A 88 -7.27 5.83 3.71
C ILE A 88 -6.64 6.68 2.59
N ASN A 89 -7.44 7.54 1.96
CA ASN A 89 -6.96 8.44 0.91
C ASN A 89 -5.89 9.41 1.43
N ASN A 90 -5.81 9.58 2.74
CA ASN A 90 -4.82 10.43 3.40
C ASN A 90 -3.72 9.64 4.13
N GLY A 91 -3.57 8.34 3.85
CA GLY A 91 -2.43 7.55 4.31
C GLY A 91 -2.58 6.90 5.68
N ALA A 92 -3.80 6.79 6.20
CA ALA A 92 -4.03 6.07 7.44
C ALA A 92 -3.61 4.58 7.34
N ASP A 93 -2.86 4.06 8.32
CA ASP A 93 -2.53 2.63 8.37
C ASP A 93 -3.73 1.80 8.84
N ILE A 94 -4.40 1.14 7.89
CA ILE A 94 -5.52 0.22 8.13
C ILE A 94 -5.13 -1.04 8.91
N ASN A 95 -3.83 -1.29 9.09
CA ASN A 95 -3.30 -2.45 9.78
C ASN A 95 -2.89 -2.16 11.22
N ILE A 96 -3.08 -0.91 11.69
CA ILE A 96 -2.77 -0.60 13.08
C ILE A 96 -3.72 -1.36 14.00
N LYS A 97 -3.16 -1.92 15.07
CA LYS A 97 -3.91 -2.64 16.09
C LYS A 97 -4.25 -1.69 17.24
N GLU A 98 -5.42 -1.89 17.81
CA GLU A 98 -5.78 -1.34 19.11
C GLU A 98 -4.81 -1.91 20.16
N SER A 99 -4.02 -1.06 20.81
CA SER A 99 -3.28 -1.48 22.00
C SER A 99 -4.23 -1.53 23.21
N GLY A 100 -4.05 -2.49 24.10
CA GLY A 100 -4.59 -2.40 25.47
C GLY A 100 -6.05 -2.80 25.72
N GLN A 101 -6.55 -3.86 25.08
CA GLN A 101 -7.67 -4.62 25.66
C GLN A 101 -7.40 -6.12 25.60
N GLU A 102 -7.72 -6.83 26.68
CA GLU A 102 -7.28 -8.21 26.93
C GLU A 102 -7.91 -9.29 26.03
N PHE A 103 -8.85 -9.01 25.10
CA PHE A 103 -9.57 -10.13 24.47
C PHE A 103 -9.82 -10.07 22.96
N VAL A 104 -9.74 -8.92 22.28
CA VAL A 104 -9.88 -8.87 20.82
C VAL A 104 -9.01 -7.76 20.25
N GLU A 105 -7.93 -8.12 19.55
CA GLU A 105 -7.21 -7.17 18.71
C GLU A 105 -8.17 -6.60 17.66
N LYS A 106 -8.23 -5.28 17.49
CA LYS A 106 -9.05 -4.64 16.44
C LYS A 106 -8.17 -3.85 15.51
N THR A 107 -8.56 -3.77 14.24
CA THR A 107 -7.97 -2.86 13.24
C THR A 107 -9.06 -1.91 12.72
N PRO A 108 -8.74 -0.79 12.07
CA PRO A 108 -9.75 0.05 11.43
C PRO A 108 -10.70 -0.73 10.50
N LEU A 109 -10.16 -1.70 9.75
CA LEU A 109 -10.96 -2.55 8.87
C LEU A 109 -11.87 -3.53 9.65
N PHE A 110 -11.49 -3.92 10.88
CA PHE A 110 -12.31 -4.77 11.75
C PHE A 110 -13.69 -4.17 11.98
N TYR A 111 -13.78 -2.88 12.35
CA TYR A 111 -15.06 -2.23 12.66
C TYR A 111 -16.03 -2.22 11.46
N LEU A 112 -15.49 -2.21 10.24
CA LEU A 112 -16.30 -2.29 9.03
C LEU A 112 -16.80 -3.71 8.78
N VAL A 113 -15.93 -4.70 8.95
CA VAL A 113 -16.22 -6.12 8.68
C VAL A 113 -17.11 -6.73 9.76
N THR A 114 -17.05 -6.27 11.00
CA THR A 114 -17.93 -6.79 12.06
C THR A 114 -19.28 -6.07 12.13
N SER A 115 -19.46 -4.98 11.38
CA SER A 115 -20.75 -4.27 11.32
C SER A 115 -21.74 -5.04 10.45
N GLU A 116 -22.68 -5.75 11.07
CA GLU A 116 -23.77 -6.49 10.39
C GLU A 116 -24.45 -5.66 9.28
N LEU A 117 -24.61 -4.36 9.51
CA LEU A 117 -25.25 -3.43 8.58
C LEU A 117 -24.39 -3.17 7.33
N ILE A 118 -23.07 -3.02 7.47
CA ILE A 118 -22.15 -2.86 6.32
C ILE A 118 -22.10 -4.16 5.51
N VAL A 119 -21.99 -5.29 6.21
CA VAL A 119 -22.01 -6.64 5.62
C VAL A 119 -23.27 -6.87 4.80
N ASN A 120 -24.41 -6.39 5.29
CA ASN A 120 -25.71 -6.61 4.67
C ASN A 120 -25.95 -5.75 3.42
N GLN A 121 -25.31 -4.59 3.30
CA GLN A 121 -25.56 -3.63 2.20
C GLN A 121 -24.58 -3.73 1.02
N TRP A 122 -23.58 -4.61 1.06
CA TRP A 122 -22.68 -4.90 -0.08
C TRP A 122 -21.92 -3.68 -0.64
N HIS A 123 -21.55 -2.72 0.21
CA HIS A 123 -20.68 -1.59 -0.21
C HIS A 123 -19.19 -1.95 -0.28
N TRP A 124 -18.86 -3.25 -0.29
CA TRP A 124 -17.48 -3.74 -0.35
C TRP A 124 -16.75 -3.29 -1.61
N ASP A 125 -17.42 -3.25 -2.76
CA ASP A 125 -16.84 -2.73 -4.00
C ASP A 125 -16.32 -1.31 -3.86
N GLN A 126 -17.12 -0.43 -3.22
CA GLN A 126 -16.75 0.96 -3.00
C GLN A 126 -15.54 1.03 -2.06
N ILE A 127 -15.63 0.43 -0.87
CA ILE A 127 -14.56 0.41 0.13
C ILE A 127 -13.25 -0.12 -0.49
N PHE A 128 -13.30 -1.28 -1.13
CA PHE A 128 -12.10 -1.94 -1.65
C PHE A 128 -11.54 -1.31 -2.91
N SER A 129 -12.37 -0.70 -3.77
CA SER A 129 -11.87 0.08 -4.90
C SER A 129 -10.99 1.24 -4.40
N LYS A 130 -11.38 1.89 -3.30
CA LYS A 130 -10.63 2.99 -2.70
C LYS A 130 -9.36 2.53 -2.00
N VAL A 131 -9.41 1.42 -1.26
CA VAL A 131 -8.18 0.90 -0.64
C VAL A 131 -7.16 0.44 -1.70
N ASN A 132 -7.63 -0.17 -2.81
CA ASN A 132 -6.76 -0.48 -3.95
C ASN A 132 -6.18 0.78 -4.60
N GLN A 133 -6.96 1.85 -4.76
CA GLN A 133 -6.47 3.13 -5.28
C GLN A 133 -5.40 3.74 -4.37
N ALA A 134 -5.57 3.62 -3.05
CA ALA A 134 -4.59 4.09 -2.07
C ALA A 134 -3.33 3.21 -1.97
N LYS A 135 -3.32 2.04 -2.63
CA LYS A 135 -2.20 1.08 -2.64
C LYS A 135 -1.72 0.68 -1.25
N VAL A 136 -2.64 0.60 -0.28
CA VAL A 136 -2.32 0.19 1.09
C VAL A 136 -2.46 -1.33 1.19
N PRO A 137 -1.35 -2.09 1.34
CA PRO A 137 -1.44 -3.54 1.43
C PRO A 137 -2.03 -3.97 2.78
N ILE A 138 -2.79 -5.05 2.77
CA ILE A 138 -3.25 -5.71 3.99
C ILE A 138 -2.15 -6.61 4.51
N LYS A 139 -1.77 -6.42 5.77
CA LYS A 139 -0.81 -7.30 6.47
C LYS A 139 -1.50 -8.60 6.87
N ASN A 140 -0.76 -9.71 6.86
CA ASN A 140 -1.27 -11.03 7.24
C ASN A 140 -1.91 -11.06 8.63
N ASN A 141 -1.41 -10.31 9.61
CA ASN A 141 -2.01 -10.25 10.94
C ASN A 141 -3.41 -9.59 10.92
N THR A 142 -3.61 -8.57 10.08
CA THR A 142 -4.92 -7.96 9.86
C THR A 142 -5.86 -8.96 9.20
N LEU A 143 -5.36 -9.69 8.19
CA LEU A 143 -6.14 -10.73 7.53
C LEU A 143 -6.56 -11.84 8.51
N ASN A 144 -5.63 -12.35 9.32
CA ASN A 144 -5.88 -13.37 10.35
C ASN A 144 -7.06 -12.95 11.24
N LEU A 145 -7.02 -11.71 11.71
CA LEU A 145 -8.05 -11.17 12.58
C LEU A 145 -9.41 -11.13 11.88
N LEU A 146 -9.47 -10.59 10.66
CA LEU A 146 -10.71 -10.46 9.90
C LEU A 146 -11.31 -11.82 9.56
N ILE A 147 -10.50 -12.74 9.04
CA ILE A 147 -10.93 -14.10 8.68
C ILE A 147 -11.47 -14.83 9.92
N THR A 148 -10.74 -14.79 11.04
CA THR A 148 -11.19 -15.44 12.29
C THR A 148 -12.57 -14.94 12.71
N GLN A 149 -12.79 -13.63 12.67
CA GLN A 149 -14.07 -13.04 13.09
C GLN A 149 -15.19 -13.32 12.09
N MET A 150 -14.91 -13.26 10.78
CA MET A 150 -15.90 -13.57 9.74
C MET A 150 -16.35 -15.03 9.79
N LEU A 151 -15.43 -15.96 10.02
CA LEU A 151 -15.74 -17.38 10.06
C LEU A 151 -16.51 -17.76 11.32
N VAL A 152 -16.19 -17.13 12.47
CA VAL A 152 -16.95 -17.29 13.71
C VAL A 152 -18.33 -16.62 13.63
N ASN A 153 -18.47 -15.56 12.84
CA ASN A 153 -19.72 -14.82 12.70
C ASN A 153 -20.72 -15.56 11.79
N LYS A 154 -21.66 -16.28 12.42
CA LYS A 154 -22.73 -17.06 11.78
C LYS A 154 -23.67 -16.26 10.88
N TYR A 155 -23.69 -14.93 10.99
CA TYR A 155 -24.55 -14.06 10.18
C TYR A 155 -24.01 -13.81 8.77
N TRP A 156 -22.81 -14.27 8.46
CA TRP A 156 -22.22 -14.12 7.14
C TRP A 156 -22.65 -15.26 6.19
N PRO A 157 -23.37 -14.98 5.09
CA PRO A 157 -23.57 -15.94 4.02
C PRO A 157 -22.23 -16.30 3.38
N ASP A 158 -22.05 -17.58 3.02
CA ASP A 158 -20.79 -18.08 2.44
C ASP A 158 -20.34 -17.31 1.19
N LEU A 159 -21.29 -16.88 0.36
CA LEU A 159 -21.00 -16.04 -0.80
C LEU A 159 -20.31 -14.72 -0.40
N LYS A 160 -20.77 -14.07 0.68
CA LYS A 160 -20.18 -12.82 1.18
C LYS A 160 -18.83 -13.05 1.83
N LYS A 161 -18.66 -14.17 2.54
CA LYS A 161 -17.35 -14.56 3.10
C LYS A 161 -16.34 -14.73 1.98
N ARG A 162 -16.73 -15.41 0.90
CA ARG A 162 -15.89 -15.66 -0.27
C ARG A 162 -15.45 -14.36 -0.91
N ASP A 163 -16.41 -13.51 -1.26
CA ASP A 163 -16.13 -12.24 -1.93
C ASP A 163 -15.23 -11.33 -1.11
N LEU A 164 -15.42 -11.26 0.21
CA LEU A 164 -14.55 -10.47 1.06
C LEU A 164 -13.14 -11.06 1.12
N ILE A 165 -12.98 -12.38 1.32
CA ILE A 165 -11.65 -13.00 1.37
C ILE A 165 -10.91 -12.85 0.04
N ASP A 166 -11.60 -13.02 -1.10
CA ASP A 166 -11.04 -12.80 -2.43
C ASP A 166 -10.47 -11.37 -2.55
N ARG A 167 -11.20 -10.37 -2.03
CA ARG A 167 -10.74 -8.96 -2.04
C ARG A 167 -9.58 -8.71 -1.09
N LEU A 168 -9.61 -9.27 0.11
CA LEU A 168 -8.49 -9.13 1.06
C LEU A 168 -7.22 -9.77 0.50
N ILE A 169 -7.35 -10.89 -0.21
CA ILE A 169 -6.24 -11.51 -0.96
C ILE A 169 -5.80 -10.59 -2.09
N LEU A 170 -6.71 -10.00 -2.89
CA LEU A 170 -6.37 -9.00 -3.91
C LEU A 170 -5.57 -7.81 -3.38
N MET A 171 -5.75 -7.46 -2.11
CA MET A 171 -5.03 -6.39 -1.43
C MET A 171 -3.70 -6.81 -0.79
N GLY A 172 -3.25 -8.03 -1.05
CA GLY A 172 -1.96 -8.54 -0.59
C GLY A 172 -2.02 -9.38 0.68
N GLY A 173 -3.23 -9.73 1.14
CA GLY A 173 -3.38 -10.72 2.19
C GLY A 173 -2.96 -12.13 1.73
N GLU A 174 -2.27 -12.87 2.60
CA GLU A 174 -1.84 -14.24 2.34
C GLU A 174 -2.52 -15.24 3.28
N ILE A 175 -3.01 -16.35 2.74
CA ILE A 175 -3.51 -17.47 3.54
C ILE A 175 -2.31 -18.21 4.14
N THR A 176 -2.05 -17.94 5.41
CA THR A 176 -0.98 -18.56 6.22
C THR A 176 -1.42 -19.87 6.90
N ARG A 177 -0.45 -20.58 7.49
CA ARG A 177 -0.67 -21.78 8.31
C ARG A 177 -1.55 -21.52 9.54
N ASP A 178 -1.54 -20.30 10.08
CA ASP A 178 -2.37 -19.96 11.24
C ASP A 178 -3.85 -19.99 10.88
N HIS A 179 -4.21 -19.53 9.67
CA HIS A 179 -5.58 -19.64 9.16
C HIS A 179 -6.00 -21.10 9.04
N GLU A 180 -5.13 -21.96 8.51
CA GLU A 180 -5.43 -23.39 8.37
C GLU A 180 -5.67 -24.06 9.73
N LEU A 181 -4.92 -23.64 10.75
CA LEU A 181 -5.06 -24.18 12.10
C LEU A 181 -6.37 -23.72 12.75
N ILE A 182 -6.68 -22.42 12.66
CA ILE A 182 -7.91 -21.83 13.23
C ILE A 182 -9.15 -22.38 12.51
N CYS A 183 -9.06 -22.58 11.19
CA CYS A 183 -10.19 -22.92 10.32
C CYS A 183 -10.19 -24.40 9.90
N LYS A 184 -9.45 -25.26 10.59
CA LYS A 184 -9.26 -26.67 10.23
C LYS A 184 -10.59 -27.43 10.07
N ASN A 185 -11.58 -27.06 10.86
CA ASN A 185 -12.90 -27.72 10.88
C ASN A 185 -13.98 -26.91 10.15
N ASP A 186 -13.64 -25.75 9.56
CA ASP A 186 -14.60 -24.92 8.84
C ASP A 186 -14.73 -25.40 7.39
N GLN A 187 -15.88 -25.98 7.05
CA GLN A 187 -16.11 -26.57 5.73
C GLN A 187 -15.92 -25.54 4.60
N PHE A 188 -16.45 -24.33 4.78
CA PHE A 188 -16.32 -23.25 3.81
C PHE A 188 -14.84 -22.92 3.52
N PHE A 189 -14.02 -22.80 4.57
CA PHE A 189 -12.59 -22.56 4.42
C PHE A 189 -11.89 -23.72 3.70
N GLN A 190 -12.18 -24.97 4.07
CA GLN A 190 -11.57 -26.14 3.44
C GLN A 190 -11.88 -26.23 1.94
N GLU A 191 -13.09 -25.85 1.53
CA GLU A 191 -13.51 -25.84 0.12
C GLU A 191 -12.81 -24.75 -0.71
N ASN A 192 -12.41 -23.63 -0.10
CA ASN A 192 -11.89 -22.46 -0.82
C ASN A 192 -10.37 -22.24 -0.67
N GLN A 193 -9.72 -22.81 0.36
CA GLN A 193 -8.30 -22.55 0.67
C GLN A 193 -7.33 -22.84 -0.49
N SER A 194 -7.57 -23.90 -1.25
CA SER A 194 -6.68 -24.29 -2.37
C SER A 194 -6.74 -23.26 -3.49
N ARG A 195 -7.94 -22.73 -3.77
CA ARG A 195 -8.14 -21.65 -4.76
C ARG A 195 -7.37 -20.40 -4.35
N TRP A 196 -7.53 -19.96 -3.11
CA TRP A 196 -6.85 -18.78 -2.58
C TRP A 196 -5.33 -18.91 -2.60
N LYS A 197 -4.78 -20.07 -2.25
CA LYS A 197 -3.34 -20.34 -2.38
C LYS A 197 -2.86 -20.24 -3.82
N CYS A 198 -3.62 -20.79 -4.77
CA CYS A 198 -3.29 -20.68 -6.19
C CYS A 198 -3.29 -19.22 -6.66
N GLU A 199 -4.24 -18.39 -6.22
CA GLU A 199 -4.30 -16.96 -6.55
C GLU A 199 -3.11 -16.16 -6.01
N VAL A 200 -2.72 -16.42 -4.75
CA VAL A 200 -1.52 -15.81 -4.15
C VAL A 200 -0.27 -16.21 -4.92
N LEU A 201 -0.11 -17.50 -5.22
CA LEU A 201 1.04 -18.00 -5.99
C LEU A 201 1.09 -17.41 -7.41
N ALA A 202 -0.05 -17.34 -8.10
CA ALA A 202 -0.14 -16.76 -9.44
C ALA A 202 0.29 -15.29 -9.44
N ARG A 203 -0.09 -14.51 -8.43
CA ARG A 203 0.34 -13.12 -8.31
C ARG A 203 1.83 -12.98 -7.99
N SER A 204 2.34 -13.78 -7.05
CA SER A 204 3.77 -13.79 -6.73
C SER A 204 4.61 -14.15 -7.97
N HIS A 205 4.12 -15.08 -8.79
CA HIS A 205 4.74 -15.42 -10.06
C HIS A 205 4.71 -14.25 -11.06
N GLU A 206 3.58 -13.55 -11.21
CA GLU A 206 3.50 -12.39 -12.12
C GLU A 206 4.41 -11.23 -11.66
N GLN A 207 4.44 -10.92 -10.36
CA GLN A 207 5.36 -9.90 -9.80
C GLN A 207 6.83 -10.26 -10.04
N LEU A 208 7.17 -11.54 -9.88
CA LEU A 208 8.53 -12.03 -10.12
C LEU A 208 8.89 -11.95 -11.61
N LYS A 209 7.94 -12.28 -12.49
CA LYS A 209 8.08 -12.15 -13.94
C LYS A 209 8.30 -10.70 -14.35
N GLU A 210 7.48 -9.75 -13.89
CA GLU A 210 7.66 -8.31 -14.13
C GLU A 210 9.04 -7.83 -13.68
N LYS A 211 9.50 -8.29 -12.50
CA LYS A 211 10.83 -7.96 -11.98
C LYS A 211 11.96 -8.49 -12.88
N TYR A 212 11.83 -9.72 -13.37
CA TYR A 212 12.81 -10.28 -14.30
C TYR A 212 12.79 -9.58 -15.65
N GLU A 213 11.62 -9.27 -16.21
CA GLU A 213 11.51 -8.50 -17.46
C GLU A 213 12.17 -7.12 -17.34
N LEU A 214 11.96 -6.41 -16.23
CA LEU A 214 12.64 -5.14 -15.95
C LEU A 214 14.16 -5.30 -15.85
N THR A 215 14.62 -6.40 -15.25
CA THR A 215 16.05 -6.69 -15.11
C THR A 215 16.68 -7.00 -16.47
N ILE A 216 16.02 -7.81 -17.30
CA ILE A 216 16.46 -8.13 -18.66
C ILE A 216 16.58 -6.84 -19.49
N ARG A 217 15.56 -5.97 -19.49
CA ARG A 217 15.61 -4.69 -20.20
C ARG A 217 16.79 -3.81 -19.77
N ARG A 218 17.10 -3.77 -18.48
CA ARG A 218 18.27 -3.02 -17.96
C ARG A 218 19.58 -3.62 -18.45
N LEU A 219 19.71 -4.94 -18.45
CA LEU A 219 20.90 -5.63 -18.95
C LEU A 219 21.08 -5.42 -20.46
N GLU A 220 20.00 -5.46 -21.23
CA GLU A 220 20.01 -5.15 -22.67
C GLU A 220 20.47 -3.72 -22.93
N GLN A 221 19.98 -2.74 -22.17
CA GLN A 221 20.44 -1.35 -22.25
C GLN A 221 21.93 -1.20 -21.93
N GLN A 222 22.41 -1.87 -20.89
CA GLN A 222 23.84 -1.86 -20.53
C GLN A 222 24.71 -2.50 -21.62
N ASN A 223 24.27 -3.63 -22.20
CA ASN A 223 24.98 -4.30 -23.30
C ASN A 223 25.06 -3.43 -24.56
N ASN A 224 23.98 -2.73 -24.90
CA ASN A 224 23.97 -1.80 -26.04
C ASN A 224 24.97 -0.66 -25.81
N LEU A 225 25.01 -0.07 -24.61
CA LEU A 225 25.96 0.98 -24.27
C LEU A 225 27.41 0.48 -24.35
N LEU A 226 27.70 -0.72 -23.84
CA LEU A 226 29.04 -1.32 -23.92
C LEU A 226 29.45 -1.58 -25.38
N THR A 227 28.53 -2.03 -26.22
CA THR A 227 28.79 -2.29 -27.63
C THR A 227 29.09 -0.99 -28.38
N GLU A 228 28.37 0.10 -28.08
CA GLU A 228 28.66 1.43 -28.62
C GLU A 228 30.04 1.94 -28.19
N GLN A 229 30.39 1.79 -26.91
CA GLN A 229 31.72 2.15 -26.40
C GLN A 229 32.84 1.35 -27.05
N LEU A 230 32.66 0.04 -27.24
CA LEU A 230 33.62 -0.81 -27.94
C LEU A 230 33.79 -0.39 -29.41
N SER A 231 32.69 -0.04 -30.10
CA SER A 231 32.75 0.46 -31.47
C SER A 231 33.54 1.77 -31.57
N GLN A 232 33.29 2.73 -30.65
CA GLN A 232 34.03 3.98 -30.58
C GLN A 232 35.53 3.78 -30.28
N LEU A 233 35.86 2.84 -29.39
CA LEU A 233 37.25 2.48 -29.10
C LEU A 233 37.94 1.85 -30.30
N SER A 234 37.26 0.94 -31.01
CA SER A 234 37.79 0.33 -32.24
C SER A 234 38.10 1.39 -33.29
N GLN A 235 37.17 2.31 -33.54
CA GLN A 235 37.38 3.42 -34.48
C GLN A 235 38.57 4.31 -34.08
N LYS A 236 38.74 4.57 -32.78
CA LYS A 236 39.91 5.32 -32.28
C LYS A 236 41.22 4.57 -32.52
N ILE A 237 41.26 3.27 -32.24
CA ILE A 237 42.44 2.43 -32.49
C ILE A 237 42.79 2.45 -33.99
N ASP A 238 41.80 2.24 -34.86
CA ASP A 238 42.00 2.27 -36.31
C ASP A 238 42.53 3.64 -36.78
N SER A 239 42.02 4.74 -36.21
CA SER A 239 42.52 6.08 -36.53
C SER A 239 43.97 6.29 -36.09
N LEU A 240 44.36 5.74 -34.93
CA LEU A 240 45.72 5.84 -34.40
C LEU A 240 46.70 5.03 -35.26
N ILE A 241 46.34 3.80 -35.64
CA ILE A 241 47.16 2.94 -36.52
C ILE A 241 47.38 3.63 -37.89
N ASN A 242 46.31 4.14 -38.50
CA ASN A 242 46.41 4.86 -39.77
C ASN A 242 47.26 6.15 -39.66
N SER A 243 47.28 6.79 -38.49
CA SER A 243 48.10 7.96 -38.24
C SER A 243 49.59 7.61 -38.03
N SER A 244 49.90 6.46 -37.41
CA SER A 244 51.29 6.00 -37.24
C SER A 244 51.93 5.54 -38.55
N GLU A 245 51.18 4.87 -39.42
CA GLU A 245 51.68 4.45 -40.74
C GLU A 245 51.99 5.65 -41.67
N LYS A 246 51.29 6.78 -41.50
CA LYS A 246 51.61 8.04 -42.20
C LYS A 246 52.89 8.71 -41.69
N ILE A 247 53.33 8.43 -40.47
CA ILE A 247 54.56 8.98 -39.90
C ILE A 247 55.79 8.21 -40.40
N GLU A 248 55.68 6.88 -40.56
CA GLU A 248 56.78 6.05 -41.08
C GLU A 248 57.05 6.25 -42.58
N THR A 249 56.06 6.70 -43.35
CA THR A 249 56.19 6.92 -44.79
C THR A 249 56.73 8.30 -45.18
N ASN A 250 57.04 9.18 -44.20
CA ASN A 250 57.61 10.51 -44.46
C ASN A 250 58.96 10.71 -43.73
N PRO A 251 60.11 10.35 -44.35
CA PRO A 251 61.42 10.36 -43.72
C PRO A 251 61.96 11.75 -43.35
N GLU A 252 61.35 12.82 -43.85
CA GLU A 252 61.85 14.19 -43.66
C GLU A 252 61.50 14.79 -42.29
N ALA A 253 60.49 14.27 -41.58
CA ALA A 253 60.10 14.78 -40.26
C ALA A 253 60.95 14.21 -39.11
N SER A 254 61.59 13.04 -39.30
CA SER A 254 62.40 12.37 -38.26
C SER A 254 63.70 13.10 -37.92
N LYS A 255 64.21 13.93 -38.84
CA LYS A 255 65.46 14.70 -38.63
C LYS A 255 65.29 15.95 -37.76
N ALA A 256 64.07 16.43 -37.50
CA ALA A 256 63.85 17.64 -36.70
C ALA A 256 63.76 17.35 -35.18
N SER A 257 63.52 16.11 -34.78
CA SER A 257 63.24 15.75 -33.37
C SER A 257 64.49 15.32 -32.59
N LEU A 258 65.55 14.89 -33.28
CA LEU A 258 66.80 14.40 -32.66
C LEU A 258 67.84 15.51 -32.39
N SER A 259 67.61 16.73 -32.86
CA SER A 259 68.48 17.89 -32.59
C SER A 259 68.10 18.67 -31.33
N PHE A 260 67.09 18.24 -30.56
CA PHE A 260 66.66 18.91 -29.32
C PHE A 260 67.24 18.28 -28.03
N PHE A 261 68.08 17.25 -28.13
CA PHE A 261 68.65 16.52 -26.99
C PHE A 261 70.18 16.36 -27.00
N LEU A 262 70.91 17.13 -27.81
CA LEU A 262 72.37 17.30 -27.70
C LEU A 262 72.68 18.78 -27.47
#